data_AF-A0A7C6SAP1-F1
#
_entry.id   AF-A0A7C6SAP1-F1
#
_cell.length_a   1.000
_cell.length_b   1.000
_cell.length_c   1.000
_cell.angle_alpha   90.00
_cell.angle_beta   90.00
_cell.angle_gamma   90.00
#
_symmetry.space_group_name_H-M   'P 1'
#
loop_
_entity.id
_entity.type
_entity.pdbx_description
1 polymer ?
#
loop_
_entity_poly.entity_id
_entity_poly.type
_entity_poly.pdbx_seq_one_letter_code
_entity_poly.pdbx_strand_id
1 'polypeptide(L)'
;MVHQIKVSHVTISKWIKRFTPVFQRISSDKLLGVNLCDSDEWHFDEAYIKISGKDYYLWLAFDSETRLVIDFHLSPNRDSDAAHNLLANCRRKFGQPRSVIISDRYYAYQQPASLCCLGFHIYALKRCHILNQTSFFSLSILCC
;
A
#
# COMPACT_ATOMS: atom_id res chain seq x y z
N MET A 1 20.88 10.27 -17.36
CA MET A 1 20.24 11.57 -17.66
C MET A 1 19.48 11.42 -18.97
N VAL A 2 18.15 11.44 -18.97
CA VAL A 2 17.37 11.08 -20.18
C VAL A 2 16.96 12.30 -21.03
N HIS A 3 17.07 13.54 -20.52
CA HIS A 3 16.58 14.73 -21.26
C HIS A 3 17.41 16.02 -21.10
N GLN A 4 18.61 15.99 -20.51
CA GLN A 4 19.48 17.18 -20.31
C GLN A 4 18.87 18.36 -19.49
N ILE A 5 17.69 18.20 -18.89
CA ILE A 5 17.06 19.23 -18.04
C ILE A 5 17.59 19.14 -16.61
N LYS A 6 18.11 20.25 -16.07
CA LYS A 6 18.48 20.36 -14.65
C LYS A 6 17.26 20.78 -13.83
N VAL A 7 16.78 19.88 -12.97
CA VAL A 7 15.64 20.15 -12.06
C VAL A 7 16.13 20.05 -10.62
N SER A 8 15.79 21.04 -9.79
CA SER A 8 16.15 21.01 -8.36
C SER A 8 15.23 20.07 -7.58
N HIS A 9 15.72 19.46 -6.49
CA HIS A 9 14.91 18.64 -5.59
C HIS A 9 13.70 19.43 -5.03
N VAL A 10 13.86 20.74 -4.80
CA VAL A 10 12.79 21.61 -4.31
C VAL A 10 11.67 21.75 -5.35
N THR A 11 12.02 21.82 -6.63
CA THR A 11 11.04 21.86 -7.73
C THR A 11 10.22 20.57 -7.76
N ILE A 12 10.88 19.41 -7.64
CA ILE A 12 10.21 18.10 -7.58
C ILE A 12 9.27 18.02 -6.37
N SER A 13 9.72 18.45 -5.19
CA SER A 13 8.89 18.49 -3.98
C SER A 13 7.66 19.39 -4.14
N LYS A 14 7.82 20.57 -4.76
CA LYS A 14 6.70 21.48 -5.06
C LYS A 14 5.71 20.86 -6.03
N TRP A 15 6.16 20.15 -7.06
CA TRP A 15 5.28 19.44 -7.98
C TRP A 15 4.49 18.35 -7.27
N ILE A 16 5.14 17.55 -6.43
CA ILE A 16 4.42 16.50 -5.70
C ILE A 16 3.37 17.11 -4.79
N LYS A 17 3.70 18.11 -3.97
CA LYS A 17 2.70 18.83 -3.15
C LYS A 17 1.53 19.38 -3.96
N ARG A 18 1.81 19.92 -5.16
CA ARG A 18 0.79 20.47 -6.06
C ARG A 18 -0.12 19.39 -6.64
N PHE A 19 0.43 18.24 -7.03
CA PHE A 19 -0.32 17.20 -7.73
C PHE A 19 -0.88 16.12 -6.80
N THR A 20 -0.39 15.98 -5.57
CA THR A 20 -0.91 15.04 -4.55
C THR A 20 -2.43 15.08 -4.44
N PRO A 21 -3.11 16.23 -4.23
CA PRO A 21 -4.57 16.24 -4.10
C PRO A 21 -5.29 15.81 -5.39
N VAL A 22 -4.69 16.05 -6.56
CA VAL A 22 -5.24 15.60 -7.85
C VAL A 22 -5.16 14.09 -7.96
N PHE A 23 -4.01 13.50 -7.63
CA PHE A 23 -3.85 12.04 -7.62
C PHE A 23 -4.71 11.37 -6.56
N GLN A 24 -4.86 11.97 -5.38
CA GLN A 24 -5.75 11.47 -4.33
C GLN A 24 -7.19 11.40 -4.84
N ARG A 25 -7.70 12.48 -5.44
CA ARG A 25 -9.05 12.49 -6.00
C ARG A 25 -9.23 11.42 -7.09
N ILE A 26 -8.32 11.35 -8.06
CA ILE A 26 -8.39 10.34 -9.12
C ILE A 26 -8.35 8.92 -8.54
N SER A 27 -7.50 8.68 -7.55
CA SER A 27 -7.41 7.38 -6.88
C SER A 27 -8.70 7.04 -6.14
N SER A 28 -9.26 7.98 -5.38
CA SER A 28 -10.52 7.79 -4.66
C SER A 28 -11.68 7.53 -5.62
N ASP A 29 -11.81 8.33 -6.68
CA ASP A 29 -12.88 8.17 -7.68
C ASP A 29 -12.78 6.79 -8.36
N LYS A 30 -11.56 6.34 -8.69
CA LYS A 30 -11.34 5.00 -9.24
C LYS A 30 -11.66 3.88 -8.24
N LEU A 31 -11.24 4.02 -6.99
CA LEU A 31 -11.51 3.04 -5.94
C LEU A 31 -13.01 2.89 -5.66
N LEU A 32 -13.77 3.99 -5.68
CA LEU A 32 -15.23 3.95 -5.50
C LEU A 32 -15.97 3.37 -6.71
N GLY A 33 -15.38 3.46 -7.91
CA GLY A 33 -15.96 2.92 -9.14
C GLY A 33 -15.69 1.43 -9.38
N VAL A 34 -14.91 0.78 -8.52
CA VAL A 34 -14.52 -0.64 -8.66
C VAL A 34 -15.08 -1.44 -7.50
N ASN A 35 -15.65 -2.60 -7.80
CA ASN A 35 -16.07 -3.54 -6.76
C ASN A 35 -14.91 -4.44 -6.32
N LEU A 36 -14.10 -3.98 -5.36
CA LEU A 36 -12.90 -4.71 -4.91
C LEU A 36 -13.21 -6.02 -4.15
N CYS A 37 -14.45 -6.25 -3.70
CA CYS A 37 -14.82 -7.55 -3.12
C CYS A 37 -14.99 -8.66 -4.17
N ASP A 38 -15.15 -8.29 -5.44
CA ASP A 38 -15.18 -9.24 -6.56
C ASP A 38 -13.78 -9.65 -7.03
N SER A 39 -12.72 -9.01 -6.51
CA SER A 39 -11.36 -9.42 -6.82
C SER A 39 -11.01 -10.74 -6.14
N ASP A 40 -10.26 -11.58 -6.84
CA ASP A 40 -9.86 -12.89 -6.31
C ASP A 40 -8.75 -12.77 -5.25
N GLU A 41 -7.80 -11.84 -5.44
CA GLU A 41 -6.60 -11.77 -4.61
C GLU A 41 -6.26 -10.34 -4.16
N TRP A 42 -6.04 -10.18 -2.86
CA TRP A 42 -5.46 -8.96 -2.29
C TRP A 42 -4.03 -9.22 -1.82
N HIS A 43 -3.15 -8.27 -2.12
CA HIS A 43 -1.73 -8.34 -1.82
C HIS A 43 -1.38 -7.38 -0.69
N PHE A 44 -0.61 -7.86 0.28
CA PHE A 44 -0.16 -7.10 1.44
C PHE A 44 1.36 -7.11 1.50
N ASP A 45 1.95 -5.95 1.78
CA ASP A 45 3.40 -5.77 1.83
C ASP A 45 3.81 -4.71 2.86
N GLU A 46 5.07 -4.70 3.25
CA GLU A 46 5.64 -3.81 4.24
C GLU A 46 6.96 -3.23 3.74
N ALA A 47 7.05 -1.91 3.76
CA ALA A 47 8.27 -1.19 3.42
C ALA A 47 8.79 -0.44 4.65
N TYR A 48 10.08 -0.60 4.93
CA TYR A 48 10.77 0.27 5.87
C TYR A 48 11.04 1.64 5.20
N ILE A 49 10.65 2.71 5.87
CA ILE A 49 10.87 4.09 5.41
C ILE A 49 11.40 4.96 6.54
N LYS A 50 12.14 6.02 6.18
CA LYS A 50 12.68 6.99 7.13
C LYS A 50 12.05 8.36 6.89
N ILE A 51 11.37 8.90 7.90
CA ILE A 51 10.67 10.18 7.85
C ILE A 51 11.34 11.09 8.87
N SER A 52 11.93 12.20 8.41
CA SER A 52 12.59 13.19 9.27
C SER A 52 13.62 12.58 10.23
N GLY A 53 14.38 11.58 9.77
CA GLY A 53 15.39 10.88 10.55
C GLY A 53 14.87 9.77 11.48
N LYS A 54 13.55 9.59 11.58
CA LYS A 54 12.91 8.53 12.36
C LYS A 54 12.46 7.38 11.47
N ASP A 55 12.51 6.18 12.01
CA ASP A 55 12.21 4.95 11.30
C ASP A 55 10.73 4.59 11.43
N TYR A 56 10.14 4.16 10.32
CA TYR A 56 8.75 3.76 10.23
C TYR A 56 8.59 2.55 9.31
N TYR A 57 7.49 1.85 9.50
CA TYR A 57 7.02 0.77 8.64
C TYR A 57 5.73 1.21 7.95
N LEU A 58 5.76 1.22 6.63
CA LEU A 58 4.61 1.43 5.78
C LEU A 58 4.03 0.09 5.39
N TRP A 59 2.81 -0.16 5.82
CA TRP A 59 2.00 -1.32 5.48
C TRP A 59 1.10 -0.95 4.31
N LEU A 60 1.12 -1.76 3.25
CA LEU A 60 0.39 -1.52 2.01
C LEU A 60 -0.54 -2.68 1.71
N ALA A 61 -1.75 -2.35 1.28
CA ALA A 61 -2.69 -3.29 0.68
C ALA A 61 -2.99 -2.86 -0.76
N PHE A 62 -2.86 -3.76 -1.72
CA PHE A 62 -3.17 -3.49 -3.12
C PHE A 62 -3.91 -4.65 -3.75
N ASP A 63 -4.75 -4.32 -4.72
CA ASP A 63 -5.53 -5.28 -5.47
C ASP A 63 -4.70 -5.90 -6.62
N SER A 64 -4.80 -7.22 -6.82
CA SER A 64 -3.99 -7.91 -7.83
C SER A 64 -4.45 -7.60 -9.26
N GLU A 65 -5.76 -7.44 -9.47
CA GLU A 65 -6.38 -7.26 -10.79
C GLU A 65 -6.30 -5.81 -11.26
N THR A 66 -6.79 -4.88 -10.45
CA THR A 66 -6.88 -3.44 -10.78
C THR A 66 -5.59 -2.68 -10.49
N ARG A 67 -4.66 -3.26 -9.71
CA ARG A 67 -3.41 -2.63 -9.25
C ARG A 67 -3.63 -1.36 -8.44
N LEU A 68 -4.84 -1.13 -7.93
CA LEU A 68 -5.14 -0.01 -7.07
C LEU A 68 -4.67 -0.28 -5.64
N VAL A 69 -4.19 0.75 -4.96
CA VAL A 69 -3.90 0.70 -3.52
C VAL A 69 -5.22 0.76 -2.79
N ILE A 70 -5.54 -0.31 -2.06
CA ILE A 70 -6.78 -0.44 -1.28
C ILE A 70 -6.70 0.43 -0.04
N ASP A 71 -5.61 0.27 0.71
CA ASP A 71 -5.32 1.07 1.89
C ASP A 71 -3.84 1.03 2.24
N PHE A 72 -3.42 1.93 3.12
CA PHE A 72 -2.09 1.92 3.70
C PHE A 72 -2.13 2.34 5.17
N HIS A 73 -1.16 1.86 5.94
CA HIS A 73 -1.02 2.21 7.35
C HIS A 73 0.45 2.48 7.67
N LEU A 74 0.72 3.58 8.37
CA LEU A 74 2.06 3.95 8.80
C LEU A 74 2.20 3.71 10.30
N SER A 75 3.17 2.88 10.69
CA SER A 75 3.46 2.57 12.10
C SER A 75 4.94 2.80 12.43
N PRO A 76 5.29 3.29 13.62
CA PRO A 76 6.68 3.32 14.08
C PRO A 76 7.26 1.92 14.31
N ASN A 77 6.41 0.90 14.51
CA ASN A 77 6.81 -0.45 14.85
C ASN A 77 6.34 -1.45 13.80
N ARG A 78 7.10 -2.55 13.64
CA ARG A 78 6.69 -3.69 12.82
C ARG A 78 5.99 -4.71 13.71
N ASP A 79 4.70 -4.52 13.93
CA ASP A 79 3.88 -5.33 14.84
C ASP A 79 2.66 -5.94 14.14
N SER A 80 2.03 -6.91 14.81
CA SER A 80 0.77 -7.51 14.36
C SER A 80 -0.39 -6.54 14.38
N ASP A 81 -0.35 -5.54 15.25
CA ASP A 81 -1.44 -4.57 15.43
C ASP A 81 -1.61 -3.70 14.20
N ALA A 82 -0.51 -3.28 13.58
CA ALA A 82 -0.52 -2.58 12.30
C ALA A 82 -1.14 -3.43 11.18
N ALA A 83 -0.83 -4.73 11.12
CA ALA A 83 -1.43 -5.66 10.17
C ALA A 83 -2.95 -5.81 10.41
N HIS A 84 -3.37 -5.98 11.67
CA HIS A 84 -4.79 -6.00 12.05
C HIS A 84 -5.52 -4.73 11.63
N ASN A 85 -4.96 -3.57 11.93
CA ASN A 85 -5.54 -2.28 11.56
C ASN A 85 -5.68 -2.13 10.05
N LEU A 86 -4.66 -2.53 9.28
CA LEU A 86 -4.70 -2.47 7.83
C LEU A 86 -5.80 -3.39 7.27
N LEU A 87 -5.84 -4.67 7.67
CA LEU A 87 -6.84 -5.62 7.18
C LEU A 87 -8.25 -5.23 7.62
N ALA A 88 -8.44 -4.78 8.85
CA ALA A 88 -9.74 -4.33 9.34
C ALA A 88 -10.24 -3.10 8.56
N ASN A 89 -9.35 -2.16 8.23
CA ASN A 89 -9.73 -1.00 7.42
C ASN A 89 -10.07 -1.36 5.98
N CYS A 90 -9.28 -2.25 5.35
CA CYS A 90 -9.60 -2.78 4.02
C CYS A 90 -10.97 -3.46 4.05
N ARG A 91 -11.22 -4.28 5.07
CA ARG A 91 -12.47 -5.01 5.24
C ARG A 91 -13.69 -4.11 5.41
N ARG A 92 -13.55 -3.10 6.25
CA ARG A 92 -14.62 -2.12 6.50
C ARG A 92 -14.95 -1.30 5.26
N LYS A 93 -13.96 -0.96 4.43
CA LYS A 93 -14.16 -0.13 3.23
C LYS A 93 -14.68 -0.93 2.04
N PHE A 94 -14.16 -2.13 1.82
CA PHE A 94 -14.31 -2.85 0.55
C PHE A 94 -14.72 -4.32 0.71
N GLY A 95 -14.99 -4.81 1.93
CA GLY A 95 -15.33 -6.22 2.14
C GLY A 95 -14.10 -7.12 2.14
N GLN A 96 -14.20 -8.32 1.56
CA GLN A 96 -13.09 -9.28 1.55
C GLN A 96 -12.87 -9.78 0.13
N PRO A 97 -11.63 -10.18 -0.24
CA PRO A 97 -11.40 -10.80 -1.54
C PRO A 97 -12.12 -12.14 -1.62
N ARG A 98 -12.44 -12.58 -2.84
CA ARG A 98 -13.17 -13.83 -3.07
C ARG A 98 -12.37 -15.06 -2.66
N SER A 99 -11.06 -15.06 -2.93
CA SER A 99 -10.20 -16.24 -2.74
C SER A 99 -9.16 -16.06 -1.66
N VAL A 100 -8.22 -15.11 -1.82
CA VAL A 100 -6.95 -15.21 -1.10
C VAL A 100 -6.30 -13.88 -0.73
N ILE A 101 -5.56 -13.90 0.38
CA ILE A 101 -4.65 -12.84 0.82
C ILE A 101 -3.21 -13.32 0.59
N ILE A 102 -2.44 -12.54 -0.15
CA ILE A 102 -1.05 -12.83 -0.52
C ILE A 102 -0.12 -11.85 0.21
N SER A 103 0.88 -12.34 0.91
CA SER A 103 1.90 -11.51 1.57
C SER A 103 3.28 -12.15 1.48
N ASP A 104 4.33 -11.53 2.01
CA ASP A 104 5.67 -12.14 2.10
C ASP A 104 5.76 -13.29 3.14
N ARG A 105 4.61 -13.71 3.71
CA ARG A 105 4.47 -14.67 4.81
C ARG A 105 4.99 -14.16 6.15
N TYR A 106 5.09 -12.85 6.34
CA TYR A 106 5.38 -12.32 7.66
C TYR A 106 4.31 -12.76 8.68
N TYR A 107 4.78 -13.22 9.85
CA TYR A 107 3.92 -13.87 10.85
C TYR A 107 2.79 -12.94 11.35
N ALA A 108 3.01 -11.62 11.30
CA ALA A 108 2.04 -10.62 11.69
C ALA A 108 0.72 -10.74 10.91
N TYR A 109 0.73 -11.26 9.67
CA TYR A 109 -0.47 -11.42 8.87
C TYR A 109 -1.27 -12.69 9.17
N GLN A 110 -0.69 -13.68 9.86
CA GLN A 110 -1.34 -14.99 10.03
C GLN A 110 -2.68 -14.87 10.75
N GLN A 111 -2.68 -14.21 11.90
CA GLN A 111 -3.90 -14.00 12.67
C GLN A 111 -4.89 -13.04 11.99
N PRO A 112 -4.53 -11.83 11.50
CA PRO A 112 -5.51 -10.96 10.88
C PRO A 112 -6.07 -11.53 9.56
N ALA A 113 -5.26 -12.24 8.76
CA ALA A 113 -5.76 -12.89 7.55
C ALA A 113 -6.79 -13.98 7.87
N SER A 114 -6.59 -14.70 8.97
CA SER A 114 -7.55 -15.70 9.47
C SER A 114 -8.95 -15.17 9.75
N LEU A 115 -9.02 -13.92 10.19
CA LEU A 115 -10.26 -13.25 10.55
C LEU A 115 -10.96 -12.65 9.33
N CYS A 116 -10.25 -12.51 8.21
CA CYS A 116 -10.73 -11.83 7.01
C CYS A 116 -11.27 -12.82 5.97
N CYS A 117 -10.61 -13.96 5.74
CA CYS A 117 -11.00 -14.93 4.71
C CYS A 117 -11.14 -16.36 5.27
N LEU A 118 -12.19 -17.08 4.85
CA LEU A 118 -12.44 -18.48 5.23
C LEU A 118 -11.50 -19.47 4.51
N GLY A 119 -10.97 -19.09 3.34
CA GLY A 119 -10.01 -19.87 2.54
C GLY A 119 -8.58 -19.41 2.80
N PHE A 120 -7.87 -20.12 3.67
CA PHE A 120 -6.51 -19.76 4.07
C PHE A 120 -5.47 -20.29 3.10
N HIS A 121 -4.87 -19.40 2.31
CA HIS A 121 -3.56 -19.68 1.72
C HIS A 121 -2.71 -18.42 1.63
N ILE A 122 -1.87 -18.16 2.65
CA ILE A 122 -0.86 -17.09 2.55
C ILE A 122 0.24 -17.58 1.60
N TYR A 123 0.11 -17.22 0.33
CA TYR A 123 1.16 -17.43 -0.64
C TYR A 123 2.21 -16.33 -0.53
N ALA A 124 3.47 -16.71 -0.75
CA ALA A 124 4.54 -15.74 -0.80
C ALA A 124 4.36 -14.87 -2.05
N LEU A 125 4.25 -13.56 -1.86
CA LEU A 125 4.42 -12.58 -2.91
C LEU A 125 5.79 -12.83 -3.55
N LYS A 126 5.85 -13.29 -4.82
CA LYS A 126 7.08 -13.18 -5.61
C LYS A 126 7.37 -11.69 -5.70
N ARG A 127 8.38 -11.25 -4.95
CA ARG A 127 8.80 -9.86 -4.74
C ARG A 127 8.32 -8.95 -5.86
N CYS A 128 7.28 -8.16 -5.57
CA CYS A 128 6.66 -7.34 -6.58
C CYS A 128 7.68 -6.28 -7.02
N HIS A 129 8.05 -6.26 -8.30
CA HIS A 129 8.95 -5.24 -8.87
C HIS A 129 8.42 -3.80 -8.71
N ILE A 130 7.17 -3.64 -8.27
CA ILE A 130 6.49 -2.36 -8.02
C ILE A 130 7.16 -1.57 -6.88
N LEU A 131 7.75 -2.24 -5.88
CA LEU A 131 8.39 -1.56 -4.74
C LEU A 131 9.90 -1.29 -4.91
N ASN A 132 10.51 -1.70 -6.02
CA ASN A 132 11.93 -1.41 -6.30
C ASN A 132 12.19 0.05 -6.74
N GLN A 133 11.15 0.90 -6.82
CA GLN A 133 11.31 2.34 -6.93
C GLN A 133 11.17 2.99 -5.55
N THR A 134 12.20 2.81 -4.72
CA THR A 134 12.35 3.46 -3.40
C THR A 134 12.31 5.00 -3.45
N SER A 135 12.32 5.60 -4.64
CA SER A 135 12.23 7.04 -4.85
C SER A 135 10.81 7.59 -4.99
N PHE A 136 9.79 6.77 -5.29
CA PHE A 136 8.41 7.28 -5.52
C PHE A 136 7.55 7.24 -4.26
N PHE A 137 7.68 6.22 -3.41
CA PHE A 137 6.88 6.11 -2.19
C PHE A 137 7.27 7.09 -1.08
N SER A 138 8.53 7.55 -1.07
CA SER A 138 9.00 8.51 -0.06
C SER A 138 8.25 9.85 -0.14
N LEU A 139 7.98 10.39 -1.33
CA LEU A 139 7.42 11.74 -1.42
C LEU A 139 5.90 11.83 -1.26
N SER A 140 5.15 10.75 -1.49
CA SER A 140 3.70 10.73 -1.32
C SER A 140 3.29 10.73 0.15
N ILE A 141 4.05 10.01 1.00
CA ILE A 141 3.78 9.89 2.44
C ILE A 141 4.32 11.09 3.23
N LEU A 142 5.38 11.74 2.73
CA LEU A 142 5.92 12.99 3.28
C LEU A 142 5.03 14.24 3.05
N CYS A 143 3.87 14.10 2.39
CA CYS A 143 2.94 15.20 2.11
C CYS A 143 1.61 15.13 2.88
N CYS A 144 1.45 14.21 3.83
CA CYS A 144 0.45 14.33 4.89
C CYS A 144 1.09 14.89 6.16
#